data_AF-F2UQC3-F1
#
_entry.id   AF-F2UQC3-F1
#
_cell.length_a   1.000
_cell.length_b   1.000
_cell.length_c   1.000
_cell.angle_alpha   90.00
_cell.angle_beta   90.00
_cell.angle_gamma   90.00
#
_symmetry.space_group_name_H-M   'P 1'
#
loop_
_entity.id
_entity.type
_entity.pdbx_description
1 polymer ?
#
loop_
_entity_poly.entity_id
_entity_poly.type
_entity_poly.pdbx_seq_one_letter_code
_entity_poly.pdbx_strand_id
1 'polypeptide(L)'
;MPPHRVFISLRFSEAMEESEALKKALDERGVPTFLCSVAAGDSIADAVIEAIDECELVVIMGTHTYGEKLGSKFSSCKELEFIMDEEKPFFLVKMCDRFKHAKTRFWFPSTIADHPWRPQGAERSQPPDELVDAIIAKLKDVTGVGASVKQQPQQPQQPQQQEAGGPASSTSLDISSPSSSSSSQVHGVRAVSGGGAEDAVRKLQNNGISMHAAEIVQLMQAFPASADVQRFACKALEDQARDNGSKRVEAAASGAIDAIIKAMKMHSSNGDVQEKGCAALWNLAENDDNVVSIASKGGIDVVIAAMKMHSSNSGVQVQGCGALWKLAYNNYRVAIALKGGIDAVVSAMKIHTNNEGVQHKGCGALQNLACYRRDNKRAIALKGGIDAVIAAMKNHIDNSKVQHQGCGALHNLAVNDDDNKVATASKGGIDAVIAAMKSHTNNAGVQQNGFAALCNIACNNDDNKVAIASKGGIDAVVAAMKTHTNDGGVQKNGCGVLAHLALHPDLRGYLRSENVSLLARQAKKSYPGNSQVYEWTTSLLRSLA
;
A
#
# COMPACT_ATOMS: atom_id res chain seq x y z
N MET A 1 31.51 -2.78 3.94
CA MET A 1 31.17 -2.47 2.53
C MET A 1 30.13 -3.49 2.10
N PRO A 2 29.09 -3.09 1.35
CA PRO A 2 28.09 -4.04 0.86
C PRO A 2 28.77 -5.15 0.04
N PRO A 3 28.27 -6.40 0.11
CA PRO A 3 28.89 -7.53 -0.59
C PRO A 3 28.85 -7.37 -2.12
N HIS A 4 27.90 -6.58 -2.63
CA HIS A 4 27.76 -6.22 -4.05
C HIS A 4 27.50 -4.73 -4.20
N ARG A 5 28.20 -4.07 -5.12
CA ARG A 5 28.05 -2.63 -5.39
C ARG A 5 26.96 -2.36 -6.43
N VAL A 6 26.83 -3.26 -7.40
CA VAL A 6 25.84 -3.17 -8.47
C VAL A 6 24.90 -4.37 -8.44
N PHE A 7 23.61 -4.14 -8.66
CA PHE A 7 22.62 -5.19 -8.88
C PHE A 7 22.10 -5.10 -10.32
N ILE A 8 22.11 -6.21 -11.07
CA ILE A 8 21.51 -6.26 -12.43
C ILE A 8 20.09 -6.83 -12.34
N SER A 9 19.10 -6.01 -12.68
CA SER A 9 17.70 -6.42 -12.83
C SER A 9 17.37 -6.71 -14.29
N LEU A 10 16.82 -7.89 -14.57
CA LEU A 10 16.54 -8.35 -15.92
C LEU A 10 15.22 -9.10 -16.09
N ARG A 11 14.82 -9.28 -17.35
CA ARG A 11 13.88 -10.32 -17.77
C ARG A 11 14.67 -11.55 -18.22
N PHE A 12 14.65 -12.61 -17.42
CA PHE A 12 15.40 -13.86 -17.68
C PHE A 12 15.25 -14.40 -19.11
N SER A 13 14.02 -14.40 -19.64
CA SER A 13 13.73 -14.92 -20.98
C SER A 13 14.26 -14.04 -22.13
N GLU A 14 14.74 -12.82 -21.86
CA GLU A 14 15.06 -11.82 -22.89
C GLU A 14 16.47 -11.25 -22.80
N ALA A 15 17.13 -11.28 -21.64
CA ALA A 15 18.43 -10.61 -21.44
C ALA A 15 19.44 -11.38 -20.57
N MET A 16 19.27 -12.69 -20.34
CA MET A 16 20.17 -13.45 -19.45
C MET A 16 21.61 -13.46 -19.95
N GLU A 17 21.83 -13.77 -21.23
CA GLU A 17 23.15 -13.87 -21.86
C GLU A 17 23.89 -12.51 -21.83
N GLU A 18 23.18 -11.43 -22.19
CA GLU A 18 23.70 -10.06 -22.14
C GLU A 18 24.00 -9.61 -20.71
N SER A 19 23.19 -10.01 -19.74
CA SER A 19 23.39 -9.68 -18.32
C SER A 19 24.60 -10.40 -17.73
N GLU A 20 24.84 -11.66 -18.12
CA GLU A 20 26.03 -12.42 -17.72
C GLU A 20 27.31 -11.79 -18.30
N ALA A 21 27.28 -11.39 -19.57
CA ALA A 21 28.40 -10.69 -20.22
C ALA A 21 28.69 -9.33 -19.55
N LEU A 22 27.63 -8.57 -19.23
CA LEU A 22 27.75 -7.28 -18.54
C LEU A 22 28.28 -7.45 -17.11
N LYS A 23 27.79 -8.45 -16.38
CA LYS A 23 28.29 -8.78 -15.04
C LYS A 23 29.78 -9.09 -15.08
N LYS A 24 30.23 -9.93 -16.03
CA LYS A 24 31.64 -10.28 -16.20
C LYS A 24 32.50 -9.04 -16.48
N ALA A 25 32.06 -8.17 -17.39
CA ALA A 25 32.79 -6.95 -17.72
C ALA A 25 32.90 -5.97 -16.53
N LEU A 26 31.85 -5.85 -15.71
CA LEU A 26 31.86 -5.02 -14.49
C LEU A 26 32.78 -5.61 -13.41
N ASP A 27 32.73 -6.93 -13.20
CA ASP A 27 33.60 -7.62 -12.24
C ASP A 27 35.08 -7.51 -12.64
N GLU A 28 35.41 -7.64 -13.94
CA GLU A 28 36.77 -7.46 -14.47
C GLU A 28 37.30 -6.03 -14.25
N ARG A 29 36.42 -5.04 -14.16
CA ARG A 29 36.75 -3.64 -13.82
C ARG A 29 36.67 -3.34 -12.31
N GLY A 30 36.57 -4.36 -11.48
CA GLY A 30 36.59 -4.24 -10.02
C GLY A 30 35.30 -3.71 -9.40
N VAL A 31 34.16 -3.89 -10.07
CA VAL A 31 32.83 -3.55 -9.55
C VAL A 31 32.07 -4.84 -9.22
N PRO A 32 32.04 -5.27 -7.94
CA PRO A 32 31.34 -6.48 -7.54
C PRO A 32 29.86 -6.39 -7.90
N THR A 33 29.42 -7.25 -8.80
CA THR A 33 28.07 -7.19 -9.38
C THR A 33 27.26 -8.42 -9.02
N PHE A 34 26.06 -8.21 -8.47
CA PHE A 34 25.08 -9.27 -8.24
C PHE A 34 24.19 -9.44 -9.48
N LEU A 35 24.05 -10.69 -9.92
CA LEU A 35 23.10 -11.10 -10.95
C LEU A 35 22.38 -12.32 -10.41
N CYS A 36 21.06 -12.23 -10.24
CA CYS A 36 20.27 -13.36 -9.80
C CYS A 36 20.26 -14.43 -10.90
N SER A 37 20.81 -15.62 -10.65
CA SER A 37 20.65 -16.80 -11.49
C SER A 37 19.91 -17.87 -10.68
N VAL A 38 18.82 -18.43 -11.22
CA VAL A 38 17.99 -19.38 -10.46
C VAL A 38 17.93 -20.74 -11.14
N ALA A 39 18.38 -21.78 -10.42
CA ALA A 39 17.82 -23.12 -10.49
C ALA A 39 16.72 -23.23 -9.41
N ALA A 40 15.56 -23.79 -9.75
CA ALA A 40 14.37 -23.82 -8.90
C ALA A 40 14.62 -24.53 -7.56
N GLY A 41 14.34 -23.86 -6.42
CA GLY A 41 14.43 -24.51 -5.10
C GLY A 41 14.19 -23.66 -3.85
N ASP A 42 14.70 -22.42 -3.78
CA ASP A 42 14.71 -21.64 -2.52
C ASP A 42 14.09 -20.23 -2.63
N SER A 43 13.97 -19.53 -1.48
CA SER A 43 13.36 -18.20 -1.30
C SER A 43 14.14 -17.07 -2.02
N ILE A 44 14.11 -17.08 -3.36
CA ILE A 44 14.76 -16.08 -4.22
C ILE A 44 14.28 -14.65 -3.92
N ALA A 45 13.04 -14.50 -3.44
CA ALA A 45 12.43 -13.19 -3.21
C ALA A 45 13.16 -12.39 -2.12
N ASP A 46 13.49 -13.01 -0.98
CA ASP A 46 14.14 -12.31 0.13
C ASP A 46 15.59 -11.94 -0.23
N ALA A 47 16.32 -12.87 -0.85
CA ALA A 47 17.69 -12.64 -1.31
C ALA A 47 17.80 -11.53 -2.38
N VAL A 48 16.82 -11.44 -3.29
CA VAL A 48 16.82 -10.38 -4.30
C VAL A 48 16.43 -9.03 -3.68
N ILE A 49 15.49 -9.00 -2.74
CA ILE A 49 15.13 -7.76 -2.03
C ILE A 49 16.32 -7.25 -1.23
N GLU A 50 16.98 -8.12 -0.45
CA GLU A 50 18.19 -7.77 0.29
C GLU A 50 19.32 -7.31 -0.65
N ALA A 51 19.53 -8.00 -1.77
CA ALA A 51 20.56 -7.60 -2.73
C ALA A 51 20.28 -6.24 -3.39
N ILE A 52 19.00 -5.91 -3.67
CA ILE A 52 18.64 -4.57 -4.16
C ILE A 52 18.81 -3.55 -3.04
N ASP A 53 18.38 -3.84 -1.81
CA ASP A 53 18.50 -2.93 -0.65
C ASP A 53 19.97 -2.59 -0.32
N GLU A 54 20.87 -3.57 -0.41
CA GLU A 54 22.29 -3.38 -0.10
C GLU A 54 23.11 -2.76 -1.24
N CYS A 55 22.65 -2.83 -2.50
CA CYS A 55 23.41 -2.30 -3.62
C CYS A 55 23.41 -0.76 -3.68
N GLU A 56 24.47 -0.20 -4.27
CA GLU A 56 24.65 1.25 -4.45
C GLU A 56 23.99 1.75 -5.75
N LEU A 57 23.97 0.91 -6.79
CA LEU A 57 23.37 1.21 -8.10
C LEU A 57 22.68 -0.02 -8.68
N VAL A 58 21.47 0.18 -9.18
CA VAL A 58 20.72 -0.85 -9.93
C VAL A 58 20.87 -0.65 -11.44
N VAL A 59 21.34 -1.65 -12.16
CA VAL A 59 21.37 -1.65 -13.62
C VAL A 59 20.14 -2.39 -14.15
N ILE A 60 19.32 -1.70 -14.92
CA ILE A 60 18.05 -2.22 -15.44
C ILE A 60 18.20 -2.59 -16.91
N MET A 61 17.99 -3.86 -17.23
CA MET A 61 18.00 -4.38 -18.60
C MET A 61 16.62 -4.20 -19.25
N GLY A 62 16.43 -3.06 -19.93
CA GLY A 62 15.15 -2.59 -20.45
C GLY A 62 14.67 -3.28 -21.73
N THR A 63 14.32 -4.55 -21.65
CA THR A 63 13.77 -5.34 -22.76
C THR A 63 12.26 -5.11 -22.99
N HIS A 64 11.70 -5.66 -24.08
CA HIS A 64 10.33 -5.35 -24.51
C HIS A 64 9.27 -5.70 -23.47
N THR A 65 9.41 -6.83 -22.77
CA THR A 65 8.45 -7.26 -21.73
C THR A 65 8.95 -6.98 -20.30
N TYR A 66 10.00 -6.18 -20.13
CA TYR A 66 10.47 -5.80 -18.80
C TYR A 66 9.36 -5.09 -18.00
N GLY A 67 9.13 -5.55 -16.77
CA GLY A 67 8.01 -5.12 -15.92
C GLY A 67 6.69 -5.89 -16.13
N GLU A 68 6.69 -6.99 -16.90
CA GLU A 68 5.53 -7.88 -17.03
C GLU A 68 5.33 -8.71 -15.74
N LYS A 69 4.09 -8.73 -15.24
CA LYS A 69 3.69 -9.60 -14.13
C LYS A 69 3.59 -11.04 -14.60
N LEU A 70 4.43 -11.92 -14.07
CA LEU A 70 4.27 -13.37 -14.20
C LEU A 70 3.65 -13.95 -12.92
N GLY A 71 2.93 -15.07 -13.03
CA GLY A 71 2.30 -15.77 -11.90
C GLY A 71 3.27 -16.41 -10.90
N SER A 72 4.58 -16.17 -11.03
CA SER A 72 5.60 -16.58 -10.07
C SER A 72 5.65 -15.62 -8.87
N LYS A 73 6.13 -16.12 -7.72
CA LYS A 73 6.23 -15.33 -6.48
C LYS A 73 7.12 -14.08 -6.61
N PHE A 74 8.02 -14.03 -7.59
CA PHE A 74 8.91 -12.89 -7.87
C PHE A 74 9.07 -12.68 -9.39
N SER A 75 9.06 -11.42 -9.85
CA SER A 75 9.15 -11.05 -11.29
C SER A 75 9.82 -9.68 -11.45
N SER A 76 10.35 -9.36 -12.63
CA SER A 76 10.95 -8.04 -12.93
C SER A 76 9.98 -6.87 -12.72
N CYS A 77 8.66 -7.12 -12.71
CA CYS A 77 7.65 -6.15 -12.29
C CYS A 77 7.78 -5.76 -10.82
N LYS A 78 8.00 -6.74 -9.93
CA LYS A 78 8.17 -6.50 -8.49
C LYS A 78 9.52 -5.86 -8.18
N GLU A 79 10.58 -6.25 -8.90
CA GLU A 79 11.89 -5.59 -8.81
C GLU A 79 11.78 -4.11 -9.22
N LEU A 80 11.19 -3.83 -10.38
CA LEU A 80 10.96 -2.47 -10.84
C LEU A 80 10.12 -1.65 -9.86
N GLU A 81 9.07 -2.25 -9.29
CA GLU A 81 8.27 -1.62 -8.24
C GLU A 81 9.12 -1.28 -7.01
N PHE A 82 9.93 -2.20 -6.52
CA PHE A 82 10.80 -1.99 -5.36
C PHE A 82 11.87 -0.92 -5.62
N ILE A 83 12.55 -0.96 -6.76
CA ILE A 83 13.58 0.02 -7.17
C ILE A 83 12.99 1.43 -7.20
N MET A 84 11.81 1.59 -7.81
CA MET A 84 11.13 2.88 -7.91
C MET A 84 10.59 3.35 -6.56
N ASP A 85 10.08 2.43 -5.74
CA ASP A 85 9.47 2.73 -4.45
C ASP A 85 10.49 3.17 -3.38
N GLU A 86 11.69 2.59 -3.40
CA GLU A 86 12.80 2.93 -2.49
C GLU A 86 13.72 4.03 -3.06
N GLU A 87 13.32 4.67 -4.18
CA GLU A 87 14.10 5.70 -4.88
C GLU A 87 15.56 5.28 -5.13
N LYS A 88 15.78 3.99 -5.41
CA LYS A 88 17.12 3.45 -5.58
C LYS A 88 17.77 4.07 -6.82
N PRO A 89 19.04 4.52 -6.71
CA PRO A 89 19.75 4.99 -7.89
C PRO A 89 19.82 3.86 -8.93
N PHE A 90 19.47 4.20 -10.17
CA PHE A 90 19.46 3.21 -11.25
C PHE A 90 20.11 3.74 -12.53
N PHE A 91 20.48 2.80 -13.40
CA PHE A 91 21.00 3.02 -14.74
C PHE A 91 20.21 2.15 -15.73
N LEU A 92 19.60 2.77 -16.74
CA LEU A 92 18.77 2.05 -17.72
C LEU A 92 19.57 1.69 -18.98
N VAL A 93 19.70 0.39 -19.24
CA VAL A 93 20.20 -0.16 -20.51
C VAL A 93 19.01 -0.38 -21.44
N LYS A 94 18.90 0.40 -22.52
CA LYS A 94 17.73 0.36 -23.39
C LYS A 94 17.88 -0.66 -24.50
N MET A 95 17.19 -1.79 -24.33
CA MET A 95 17.24 -2.91 -25.27
C MET A 95 16.06 -2.94 -26.25
N CYS A 96 15.07 -2.05 -26.09
CA CYS A 96 13.93 -1.94 -26.99
C CYS A 96 13.50 -0.48 -27.24
N ASP A 97 12.77 -0.23 -28.33
CA ASP A 97 12.24 1.11 -28.63
C ASP A 97 11.05 1.47 -27.75
N ARG A 98 10.26 0.47 -27.37
CA ARG A 98 9.02 0.65 -26.63
C ARG A 98 8.74 -0.54 -25.72
N PHE A 99 8.62 -0.27 -24.43
CA PHE A 99 8.12 -1.24 -23.47
C PHE A 99 6.67 -1.60 -23.77
N LYS A 100 6.35 -2.90 -23.72
CA LYS A 100 4.99 -3.45 -23.90
C LYS A 100 4.01 -2.86 -22.88
N HIS A 101 4.43 -2.76 -21.62
CA HIS A 101 3.57 -2.40 -20.49
C HIS A 101 3.51 -0.89 -20.23
N ALA A 102 2.28 -0.38 -20.06
CA ALA A 102 2.05 1.05 -19.80
C ALA A 102 2.71 1.52 -18.49
N LYS A 103 2.77 0.66 -17.47
CA LYS A 103 3.43 0.96 -16.18
C LYS A 103 4.94 1.17 -16.35
N THR A 104 5.61 0.31 -17.11
CA THR A 104 7.04 0.47 -17.44
C THR A 104 7.29 1.76 -18.23
N ARG A 105 6.41 2.09 -19.19
CA ARG A 105 6.50 3.36 -19.95
C ARG A 105 6.27 4.61 -19.09
N PHE A 106 5.48 4.49 -18.02
CA PHE A 106 5.26 5.58 -17.08
C PHE A 106 6.54 5.89 -16.29
N TRP A 107 7.26 4.85 -15.83
CA TRP A 107 8.51 5.01 -15.09
C TRP A 107 9.71 5.36 -15.98
N PHE A 108 9.72 4.87 -17.22
CA PHE A 108 10.75 5.14 -18.22
C PHE A 108 10.18 5.90 -19.42
N PRO A 109 9.90 7.20 -19.28
CA PRO A 109 9.52 8.03 -20.41
C PRO A 109 10.70 8.14 -21.40
N SER A 110 10.43 8.48 -22.67
CA SER A 110 11.46 8.58 -23.72
C SER A 110 12.52 9.66 -23.47
N THR A 111 12.35 10.48 -22.45
CA THR A 111 13.23 11.57 -22.05
C THR A 111 14.25 11.16 -20.98
N ILE A 112 14.17 9.94 -20.46
CA ILE A 112 15.15 9.46 -19.49
C ILE A 112 16.51 9.29 -20.17
N ALA A 113 17.60 9.68 -19.48
CA ALA A 113 18.95 9.39 -19.96
C ALA A 113 19.12 7.87 -20.02
N ASP A 114 19.27 7.33 -21.23
CA ASP A 114 19.39 5.91 -21.48
C ASP A 114 20.63 5.59 -22.30
N HIS A 115 21.15 4.37 -22.12
CA HIS A 115 22.26 3.85 -22.92
C HIS A 115 21.75 2.69 -23.78
N PRO A 116 21.63 2.87 -25.11
CA PRO A 116 21.12 1.81 -25.98
C PRO A 116 22.16 0.70 -26.14
N TRP A 117 21.72 -0.54 -25.93
CA TRP A 117 22.50 -1.73 -26.26
C TRP A 117 21.54 -2.82 -26.70
N ARG A 118 21.61 -3.20 -27.98
CA ARG A 118 20.68 -4.14 -28.63
C ARG A 118 21.44 -5.21 -29.42
N PRO A 119 22.25 -6.03 -28.73
CA PRO A 119 23.17 -6.94 -29.41
C PRO A 119 22.42 -8.06 -30.16
N GLN A 120 22.95 -8.44 -31.32
CA GLN A 120 22.48 -9.60 -32.10
C GLN A 120 23.64 -10.56 -32.36
N GLY A 121 23.36 -11.87 -32.30
CA GLY A 121 24.37 -12.90 -32.57
C GLY A 121 25.56 -12.83 -31.61
N ALA A 122 26.80 -12.86 -32.13
CA ALA A 122 28.03 -12.91 -31.34
C ALA A 122 28.24 -11.69 -30.42
N GLU A 123 27.63 -10.55 -30.72
CA GLU A 123 27.74 -9.30 -29.95
C GLU A 123 27.11 -9.38 -28.55
N ARG A 124 26.30 -10.41 -28.27
CA ARG A 124 25.68 -10.62 -26.95
C ARG A 124 26.68 -10.95 -25.87
N SER A 125 27.82 -11.52 -26.26
CA SER A 125 28.89 -11.95 -25.36
C SER A 125 29.86 -10.84 -24.96
N GLN A 126 29.74 -9.64 -25.56
CA GLN A 126 30.66 -8.52 -25.33
C GLN A 126 29.90 -7.19 -25.24
N PRO A 127 29.66 -6.66 -24.02
CA PRO A 127 29.11 -5.31 -23.87
C PRO A 127 30.10 -4.26 -24.37
N PRO A 128 29.65 -3.17 -25.00
CA PRO A 128 30.52 -2.06 -25.40
C PRO A 128 31.24 -1.45 -24.18
N ASP A 129 32.53 -1.16 -24.31
CA ASP A 129 33.32 -0.56 -23.23
C ASP A 129 32.70 0.76 -22.74
N GLU A 130 32.17 1.58 -23.65
CA GLU A 130 31.48 2.84 -23.33
C GLU A 130 30.25 2.64 -22.43
N LEU A 131 29.52 1.53 -22.60
CA LEU A 131 28.39 1.19 -21.73
C LEU A 131 28.87 0.86 -20.32
N VAL A 132 29.93 0.07 -20.21
CA VAL A 132 30.51 -0.33 -18.92
C VAL A 132 31.08 0.90 -18.21
N ASP A 133 31.77 1.78 -18.94
CA ASP A 133 32.29 3.05 -18.41
C ASP A 133 31.19 3.99 -17.93
N ALA A 134 30.08 4.08 -18.66
CA ALA A 134 28.94 4.90 -18.25
C ALA A 134 28.29 4.39 -16.96
N ILE A 135 28.16 3.07 -16.79
CA ILE A 135 27.67 2.46 -15.54
C ILE A 135 28.61 2.79 -14.39
N ILE A 136 29.92 2.66 -14.59
CA ILE A 136 30.93 2.97 -13.56
C ILE A 136 30.93 4.47 -13.22
N ALA A 137 30.79 5.34 -14.22
CA ALA A 137 30.68 6.78 -14.00
C ALA A 137 29.43 7.12 -13.19
N LYS A 138 28.28 6.49 -13.50
CA LYS A 138 27.05 6.66 -12.73
C LYS A 138 27.19 6.13 -11.30
N LEU A 139 27.85 5.00 -11.12
CA LEU A 139 28.15 4.45 -9.80
C LEU A 139 28.99 5.42 -8.97
N LYS A 140 30.01 6.04 -9.57
CA LYS A 140 30.84 7.06 -8.90
C LYS A 140 30.02 8.31 -8.51
N ASP A 141 29.18 8.80 -9.40
CA ASP A 141 28.26 9.92 -9.17
C ASP A 141 27.35 9.67 -7.95
N VAL A 142 26.74 8.49 -7.87
CA VAL A 142 25.82 8.17 -6.76
C VAL A 142 26.55 7.90 -5.42
N THR A 143 27.82 7.48 -5.47
CA THR A 143 28.64 7.24 -4.26
C THR A 143 29.43 8.45 -3.75
N GLY A 144 29.45 9.57 -4.50
CA GLY A 144 29.92 10.88 -4.04
C GLY A 144 31.39 10.98 -3.63
N VAL A 145 32.27 11.23 -4.61
CA VAL A 145 33.46 12.07 -4.38
C VAL A 145 33.12 13.51 -4.80
N GLY A 146 32.78 14.36 -3.84
CA GLY A 146 33.06 15.81 -3.87
C GLY A 146 31.95 16.81 -4.23
N ALA A 147 31.63 17.64 -3.22
CA ALA A 147 31.19 19.06 -3.27
C ALA A 147 29.69 19.42 -3.31
N SER A 148 29.23 19.84 -2.13
CA SER A 148 28.16 20.80 -1.83
C SER A 148 27.78 21.79 -2.92
N VAL A 149 26.48 21.87 -3.24
CA VAL A 149 25.80 23.16 -3.43
C VAL A 149 24.39 23.09 -2.82
N LYS A 150 24.20 23.82 -1.72
CA LYS A 150 22.87 24.21 -1.22
C LYS A 150 22.24 25.13 -2.26
N GLN A 151 21.11 24.77 -2.85
CA GLN A 151 20.26 25.75 -3.54
C GLN A 151 19.19 26.26 -2.58
N GLN A 152 19.25 27.59 -2.34
CA GLN A 152 18.24 28.39 -1.67
C GLN A 152 16.99 28.56 -2.57
N PRO A 153 15.82 28.86 -1.97
CA PRO A 153 14.55 28.90 -2.69
C PRO A 153 14.41 30.16 -3.55
N GLN A 154 14.03 29.98 -4.82
CA GLN A 154 13.69 31.08 -5.72
C GLN A 154 12.29 31.64 -5.41
N GLN A 155 12.21 32.97 -5.37
CA GLN A 155 11.00 33.78 -5.21
C GLN A 155 10.09 33.75 -6.46
N PRO A 156 8.78 33.97 -6.32
CA PRO A 156 7.83 33.92 -7.44
C PRO A 156 7.89 35.19 -8.31
N GLN A 157 7.96 34.99 -9.63
CA GLN A 157 7.88 36.07 -10.62
C GLN A 157 6.44 36.56 -10.81
N GLN A 158 6.26 37.89 -10.82
CA GLN A 158 5.01 38.59 -11.13
C GLN A 158 4.75 38.66 -12.65
N PRO A 159 3.49 38.83 -13.10
CA PRO A 159 3.14 38.94 -14.51
C PRO A 159 3.45 40.33 -15.09
N GLN A 160 4.00 40.36 -16.31
CA GLN A 160 4.27 41.58 -17.07
C GLN A 160 3.00 42.21 -17.63
N GLN A 161 2.93 43.53 -17.48
CA GLN A 161 1.94 44.46 -18.05
C GLN A 161 2.20 44.69 -19.55
N GLN A 162 1.12 44.87 -20.31
CA GLN A 162 1.13 45.64 -21.57
C GLN A 162 -0.07 46.60 -21.59
N GLU A 163 0.23 47.88 -21.43
CA GLU A 163 -0.54 49.08 -21.82
C GLU A 163 -0.42 49.28 -23.35
N ALA A 164 -1.26 49.99 -24.12
CA ALA A 164 -2.40 50.89 -23.89
C ALA A 164 -3.10 51.15 -25.25
N GLY A 165 -4.33 51.70 -25.21
CA GLY A 165 -4.90 52.45 -26.34
C GLY A 165 -6.42 52.54 -26.37
N GLY A 166 -7.00 53.59 -25.77
CA GLY A 166 -8.38 54.05 -26.04
C GLY A 166 -8.48 54.88 -27.34
N PRO A 167 -9.62 55.56 -27.68
CA PRO A 167 -10.62 56.08 -26.75
C PRO A 167 -12.13 55.95 -27.15
N ALA A 168 -12.96 56.17 -26.12
CA ALA A 168 -14.29 56.79 -26.04
C ALA A 168 -15.29 56.81 -27.24
N SER A 169 -16.53 56.37 -26.97
CA SER A 169 -17.73 57.25 -27.09
C SER A 169 -18.98 56.61 -26.48
N SER A 170 -19.67 57.42 -25.68
CA SER A 170 -21.01 57.22 -25.12
C SER A 170 -22.12 57.23 -26.16
N THR A 171 -23.14 56.37 -26.01
CA THR A 171 -24.55 56.71 -26.27
C THR A 171 -25.46 55.67 -25.63
N SER A 172 -26.26 56.12 -24.67
CA SER A 172 -27.50 55.48 -24.19
C SER A 172 -28.54 55.50 -25.31
N LEU A 173 -29.33 54.43 -25.46
CA LEU A 173 -30.70 54.51 -26.02
C LEU A 173 -31.51 53.31 -25.51
N ASP A 174 -32.64 53.67 -24.91
CA ASP A 174 -33.74 52.80 -24.50
C ASP A 174 -34.49 52.19 -25.71
N ILE A 175 -35.45 51.35 -25.34
CA ILE A 175 -36.74 51.05 -25.97
C ILE A 175 -36.84 49.71 -26.73
N SER A 176 -37.77 48.90 -26.18
CA SER A 176 -38.76 48.04 -26.82
C SER A 176 -38.42 46.60 -27.25
N SER A 177 -39.22 45.71 -26.66
CA SER A 177 -39.67 44.42 -27.17
C SER A 177 -40.02 44.43 -28.66
N PRO A 178 -40.04 43.24 -29.28
CA PRO A 178 -41.34 42.75 -29.67
C PRO A 178 -41.55 41.27 -29.36
N SER A 179 -42.76 41.00 -28.90
CA SER A 179 -43.48 39.74 -29.05
C SER A 179 -43.65 39.38 -30.53
N SER A 180 -43.30 38.15 -30.91
CA SER A 180 -44.07 37.41 -31.92
C SER A 180 -43.83 35.91 -31.81
N SER A 181 -44.92 35.24 -31.48
CA SER A 181 -45.28 33.87 -31.79
C SER A 181 -44.58 33.24 -33.01
N SER A 182 -44.01 32.05 -32.79
CA SER A 182 -44.09 30.97 -33.75
C SER A 182 -44.18 29.63 -33.01
N SER A 183 -45.38 29.10 -33.04
CA SER A 183 -45.76 27.74 -32.67
C SER A 183 -44.95 26.70 -33.44
N SER A 184 -44.22 25.86 -32.71
CA SER A 184 -43.79 24.54 -33.18
C SER A 184 -44.00 23.56 -32.04
N GLN A 185 -44.92 22.63 -32.26
CA GLN A 185 -45.30 21.55 -31.36
C GLN A 185 -44.06 20.85 -30.77
N VAL A 186 -43.88 20.92 -29.46
CA VAL A 186 -43.09 19.93 -28.73
C VAL A 186 -44.07 19.14 -27.88
N HIS A 187 -44.14 17.85 -28.20
CA HIS A 187 -44.97 16.86 -27.53
C HIS A 187 -44.82 16.95 -26.01
N GLY A 188 -45.97 16.79 -25.34
CA GLY A 188 -46.10 16.97 -23.90
C GLY A 188 -45.04 16.22 -23.11
N VAL A 189 -44.35 16.96 -22.24
CA VAL A 189 -43.70 16.39 -21.07
C VAL A 189 -44.82 15.90 -20.16
N ARG A 190 -45.25 14.67 -20.41
CA ARG A 190 -46.04 13.90 -19.46
C ARG A 190 -45.11 13.67 -18.28
N ALA A 191 -45.46 14.24 -17.12
CA ALA A 191 -44.86 13.86 -15.85
C ALA A 191 -44.88 12.33 -15.77
N VAL A 192 -43.70 11.71 -15.87
CA VAL A 192 -43.56 10.27 -15.67
C VAL A 192 -43.77 10.06 -14.18
N SER A 193 -44.95 9.56 -13.88
CA SER A 193 -45.46 9.09 -12.59
C SER A 193 -44.38 8.43 -11.72
N GLY A 194 -44.37 8.75 -10.41
CA GLY A 194 -43.49 8.16 -9.40
C GLY A 194 -43.46 6.62 -9.33
N GLY A 195 -44.39 5.92 -9.98
CA GLY A 195 -44.41 4.45 -10.06
C GLY A 195 -43.17 3.82 -10.69
N GLY A 196 -42.50 4.48 -11.65
CA GLY A 196 -41.33 3.89 -12.31
C GLY A 196 -40.12 3.70 -11.39
N ALA A 197 -39.87 4.66 -10.50
CA ALA A 197 -38.78 4.57 -9.53
C ALA A 197 -39.11 3.59 -8.40
N GLU A 198 -40.37 3.56 -7.93
CA GLU A 198 -40.83 2.61 -6.92
C GLU A 198 -40.72 1.15 -7.42
N ASP A 199 -41.10 0.90 -8.67
CA ASP A 199 -40.97 -0.42 -9.27
C ASP A 199 -39.50 -0.82 -9.49
N ALA A 200 -38.63 0.14 -9.85
CA ALA A 200 -37.19 -0.10 -9.91
C ALA A 200 -36.61 -0.46 -8.53
N VAL A 201 -37.03 0.22 -7.46
CA VAL A 201 -36.65 -0.10 -6.08
C VAL A 201 -37.11 -1.51 -5.71
N ARG A 202 -38.38 -1.86 -5.97
CA ARG A 202 -38.91 -3.21 -5.72
C ARG A 202 -38.12 -4.28 -6.49
N LYS A 203 -37.78 -4.02 -7.76
CA LYS A 203 -36.96 -4.93 -8.57
C LYS A 203 -35.58 -5.15 -7.95
N LEU A 204 -34.91 -4.09 -7.52
CA LEU A 204 -33.59 -4.16 -6.87
C LEU A 204 -33.64 -4.86 -5.50
N GLN A 205 -34.68 -4.62 -4.71
CA GLN A 205 -34.88 -5.26 -3.41
C GLN A 205 -35.09 -6.77 -3.54
N ASN A 206 -35.94 -7.19 -4.48
CA ASN A 206 -36.31 -8.60 -4.62
C ASN A 206 -35.28 -9.42 -5.39
N ASN A 207 -34.63 -8.81 -6.40
CA ASN A 207 -33.81 -9.54 -7.37
C ASN A 207 -32.36 -9.03 -7.47
N GLY A 208 -31.93 -8.07 -6.66
CA GLY A 208 -30.64 -7.38 -6.84
C GLY A 208 -29.43 -8.31 -6.96
N ILE A 209 -29.38 -9.42 -6.22
CA ILE A 209 -28.27 -10.38 -6.27
C ILE A 209 -28.30 -11.21 -7.57
N SER A 210 -29.48 -11.56 -8.10
CA SER A 210 -29.64 -12.42 -9.28
C SER A 210 -29.60 -11.64 -10.59
N MET A 211 -29.80 -10.32 -10.58
CA MET A 211 -29.74 -9.47 -11.77
C MET A 211 -28.34 -9.43 -12.39
N HIS A 212 -28.27 -9.22 -13.71
CA HIS A 212 -27.00 -8.88 -14.36
C HIS A 212 -26.52 -7.48 -13.94
N ALA A 213 -25.20 -7.32 -13.78
CA ALA A 213 -24.65 -6.03 -13.36
C ALA A 213 -25.00 -4.90 -14.35
N ALA A 214 -25.06 -5.20 -15.65
CA ALA A 214 -25.50 -4.28 -16.69
C ALA A 214 -26.94 -3.78 -16.49
N GLU A 215 -27.87 -4.64 -16.06
CA GLU A 215 -29.25 -4.23 -15.76
C GLU A 215 -29.30 -3.30 -14.55
N ILE A 216 -28.50 -3.56 -13.52
CA ILE A 216 -28.44 -2.69 -12.34
C ILE A 216 -27.89 -1.31 -12.75
N VAL A 217 -26.84 -1.27 -13.57
CA VAL A 217 -26.28 -0.02 -14.10
C VAL A 217 -27.30 0.74 -14.95
N GLN A 218 -28.10 0.06 -15.77
CA GLN A 218 -29.18 0.69 -16.54
C GLN A 218 -30.22 1.33 -15.62
N LEU A 219 -30.62 0.67 -14.53
CA LEU A 219 -31.54 1.26 -13.54
C LEU A 219 -30.92 2.50 -12.87
N MET A 220 -29.64 2.45 -12.51
CA MET A 220 -28.92 3.61 -11.96
C MET A 220 -28.93 4.79 -12.94
N GLN A 221 -28.73 4.53 -14.24
CA GLN A 221 -28.73 5.56 -15.29
C GLN A 221 -30.11 6.09 -15.63
N ALA A 222 -31.15 5.25 -15.54
CA ALA A 222 -32.54 5.65 -15.80
C ALA A 222 -33.12 6.51 -14.67
N PHE A 223 -32.69 6.27 -13.42
CA PHE A 223 -33.19 6.99 -12.24
C PHE A 223 -32.05 7.65 -11.43
N PRO A 224 -31.23 8.53 -12.04
CA PRO A 224 -30.07 9.11 -11.39
C PRO A 224 -30.46 9.98 -10.19
N ALA A 225 -31.61 10.65 -10.24
CA ALA A 225 -32.10 11.54 -9.18
C ALA A 225 -32.77 10.80 -7.99
N SER A 226 -33.07 9.50 -8.10
CA SER A 226 -33.70 8.75 -7.01
C SER A 226 -32.64 8.16 -6.08
N ALA A 227 -32.50 8.74 -4.88
CA ALA A 227 -31.56 8.25 -3.88
C ALA A 227 -31.83 6.78 -3.49
N ASP A 228 -33.09 6.36 -3.43
CA ASP A 228 -33.46 4.97 -3.13
C ASP A 228 -32.99 4.01 -4.23
N VAL A 229 -33.23 4.32 -5.50
CA VAL A 229 -32.74 3.48 -6.61
C VAL A 229 -31.22 3.39 -6.56
N GLN A 230 -30.52 4.52 -6.38
CA GLN A 230 -29.05 4.52 -6.29
C GLN A 230 -28.55 3.68 -5.09
N ARG A 231 -29.17 3.84 -3.92
CA ARG A 231 -28.84 3.07 -2.71
C ARG A 231 -29.01 1.57 -2.93
N PHE A 232 -30.18 1.14 -3.40
CA PHE A 232 -30.47 -0.29 -3.59
C PHE A 232 -29.64 -0.89 -4.73
N ALA A 233 -29.32 -0.12 -5.76
CA ALA A 233 -28.41 -0.55 -6.82
C ALA A 233 -26.97 -0.72 -6.32
N CYS A 234 -26.44 0.25 -5.57
CA CYS A 234 -25.13 0.11 -4.92
C CYS A 234 -25.09 -1.10 -3.98
N LYS A 235 -26.15 -1.32 -3.19
CA LYS A 235 -26.26 -2.51 -2.33
C LYS A 235 -26.25 -3.81 -3.14
N ALA A 236 -27.00 -3.88 -4.24
CA ALA A 236 -27.02 -5.06 -5.09
C ALA A 236 -25.62 -5.36 -5.67
N LEU A 237 -24.92 -4.34 -6.17
CA LEU A 237 -23.55 -4.47 -6.68
C LEU A 237 -22.55 -4.85 -5.56
N GLU A 238 -22.72 -4.30 -4.36
CA GLU A 238 -21.97 -4.70 -3.17
C GLU A 238 -22.12 -6.20 -2.88
N ASP A 239 -23.36 -6.69 -2.81
CA ASP A 239 -23.66 -8.08 -2.47
C ASP A 239 -23.18 -9.03 -3.58
N GLN A 240 -23.29 -8.66 -4.85
CA GLN A 240 -22.76 -9.45 -5.97
C GLN A 240 -21.23 -9.53 -5.98
N ALA A 241 -20.56 -8.43 -5.62
CA ALA A 241 -19.11 -8.40 -5.56
C ALA A 241 -18.56 -9.17 -4.37
N ARG A 242 -19.35 -9.35 -3.29
CA ARG A 242 -18.91 -10.05 -2.07
C ARG A 242 -18.56 -11.51 -2.40
N ASP A 243 -17.33 -11.89 -2.12
CA ASP A 243 -16.78 -13.25 -2.27
C ASP A 243 -16.92 -13.89 -3.66
N ASN A 244 -17.13 -13.09 -4.72
CA ASN A 244 -17.26 -13.60 -6.08
C ASN A 244 -16.38 -12.85 -7.08
N GLY A 245 -15.21 -13.44 -7.40
CA GLY A 245 -14.25 -12.84 -8.34
C GLY A 245 -14.82 -12.61 -9.74
N SER A 246 -15.64 -13.53 -10.27
CA SER A 246 -16.25 -13.40 -11.59
C SER A 246 -17.22 -12.21 -11.66
N LYS A 247 -18.06 -12.07 -10.63
CA LYS A 247 -19.00 -10.94 -10.53
C LYS A 247 -18.31 -9.60 -10.37
N ARG A 248 -17.15 -9.53 -9.71
CA ARG A 248 -16.33 -8.30 -9.64
C ARG A 248 -15.86 -7.86 -11.04
N VAL A 249 -15.47 -8.81 -11.90
CA VAL A 249 -15.05 -8.52 -13.28
C VAL A 249 -16.25 -8.14 -14.16
N GLU A 250 -17.36 -8.88 -14.08
CA GLU A 250 -18.60 -8.60 -14.80
C GLU A 250 -19.13 -7.19 -14.48
N ALA A 251 -19.16 -6.82 -13.19
CA ALA A 251 -19.61 -5.51 -12.76
C ALA A 251 -18.73 -4.39 -13.32
N ALA A 252 -17.40 -4.55 -13.27
CA ALA A 252 -16.48 -3.57 -13.82
C ALA A 252 -16.64 -3.41 -15.34
N ALA A 253 -16.76 -4.52 -16.08
CA ALA A 253 -17.01 -4.52 -17.52
C ALA A 253 -18.35 -3.87 -17.88
N SER A 254 -19.36 -4.00 -17.02
CA SER A 254 -20.68 -3.39 -17.17
C SER A 254 -20.72 -1.88 -16.84
N GLY A 255 -19.59 -1.27 -16.46
CA GLY A 255 -19.53 0.15 -16.09
C GLY A 255 -19.97 0.47 -14.66
N ALA A 256 -20.15 -0.54 -13.78
CA ALA A 256 -20.64 -0.35 -12.42
C ALA A 256 -19.80 0.63 -11.59
N ILE A 257 -18.47 0.58 -11.72
CA ILE A 257 -17.56 1.48 -10.99
C ILE A 257 -17.88 2.96 -11.30
N ASP A 258 -18.11 3.29 -12.57
CA ASP A 258 -18.44 4.67 -12.98
C ASP A 258 -19.83 5.07 -12.49
N ALA A 259 -20.82 4.17 -12.59
CA ALA A 259 -22.16 4.39 -12.09
C ALA A 259 -22.20 4.64 -10.57
N ILE A 260 -21.48 3.84 -9.78
CA ILE A 260 -21.37 4.00 -8.32
C ILE A 260 -20.73 5.35 -7.98
N ILE A 261 -19.61 5.70 -8.62
CA ILE A 261 -18.92 6.98 -8.38
C ILE A 261 -19.83 8.17 -8.73
N LYS A 262 -20.57 8.10 -9.83
CA LYS A 262 -21.56 9.13 -10.21
C LYS A 262 -22.70 9.24 -9.21
N ALA A 263 -23.24 8.11 -8.76
CA ALA A 263 -24.30 8.07 -7.75
C ALA A 263 -23.85 8.72 -6.44
N MET A 264 -22.65 8.37 -5.95
CA MET A 264 -22.08 8.96 -4.75
C MET A 264 -21.82 10.47 -4.90
N LYS A 265 -21.39 10.94 -6.08
CA LYS A 265 -21.21 12.39 -6.32
C LYS A 265 -22.54 13.13 -6.32
N MET A 266 -23.56 12.59 -6.99
CA MET A 266 -24.87 13.22 -7.11
C MET A 266 -25.62 13.25 -5.77
N HIS A 267 -25.53 12.18 -4.99
CA HIS A 267 -26.19 12.04 -3.69
C HIS A 267 -25.20 12.19 -2.53
N SER A 268 -24.30 13.17 -2.64
CA SER A 268 -23.23 13.40 -1.65
C SER A 268 -23.76 13.59 -0.22
N SER A 269 -24.93 14.23 -0.06
CA SER A 269 -25.59 14.46 1.23
C SER A 269 -26.43 13.29 1.76
N ASN A 270 -26.61 12.20 1.00
CA ASN A 270 -27.38 11.04 1.43
C ASN A 270 -26.46 9.96 2.02
N GLY A 271 -26.48 9.80 3.34
CA GLY A 271 -25.61 8.87 4.06
C GLY A 271 -25.79 7.40 3.64
N ASP A 272 -27.01 6.97 3.30
CA ASP A 272 -27.27 5.59 2.88
C ASP A 272 -26.65 5.29 1.50
N VAL A 273 -26.75 6.22 0.56
CA VAL A 273 -26.09 6.09 -0.75
C VAL A 273 -24.57 6.09 -0.59
N GLN A 274 -24.03 6.97 0.27
CA GLN A 274 -22.58 7.00 0.54
C GLN A 274 -22.09 5.69 1.18
N GLU A 275 -22.83 5.15 2.15
CA GLU A 275 -22.48 3.89 2.81
C GLU A 275 -22.42 2.75 1.78
N LYS A 276 -23.50 2.56 1.01
CA LYS A 276 -23.57 1.46 0.03
C LYS A 276 -22.62 1.67 -1.14
N GLY A 277 -22.38 2.91 -1.55
CA GLY A 277 -21.37 3.23 -2.56
C GLY A 277 -19.95 2.87 -2.10
N CYS A 278 -19.56 3.29 -0.89
CA CYS A 278 -18.28 2.90 -0.30
C CYS A 278 -18.14 1.38 -0.16
N ALA A 279 -19.19 0.69 0.28
CA ALA A 279 -19.18 -0.77 0.44
C ALA A 279 -19.02 -1.50 -0.90
N ALA A 280 -19.74 -1.06 -1.93
CA ALA A 280 -19.62 -1.60 -3.27
C ALA A 280 -18.21 -1.40 -3.85
N LEU A 281 -17.63 -0.19 -3.71
CA LEU A 281 -16.26 0.08 -4.13
C LEU A 281 -15.23 -0.76 -3.38
N TRP A 282 -15.41 -0.94 -2.07
CA TRP A 282 -14.55 -1.81 -1.27
C TRP A 282 -14.56 -3.25 -1.77
N ASN A 283 -15.74 -3.84 -1.97
CA ASN A 283 -15.83 -5.22 -2.47
C ASN A 283 -15.30 -5.32 -3.90
N LEU A 284 -15.56 -4.36 -4.79
CA LEU A 284 -15.01 -4.38 -6.14
C LEU A 284 -13.47 -4.30 -6.14
N ALA A 285 -12.88 -3.57 -5.19
CA ALA A 285 -11.44 -3.40 -5.02
C ALA A 285 -10.70 -4.66 -4.54
N GLU A 286 -11.39 -5.76 -4.20
CA GLU A 286 -10.72 -7.05 -3.95
C GLU A 286 -10.06 -7.63 -5.22
N ASN A 287 -10.44 -7.15 -6.41
CA ASN A 287 -9.75 -7.43 -7.66
C ASN A 287 -8.77 -6.28 -8.00
N ASP A 288 -7.52 -6.63 -8.31
CA ASP A 288 -6.46 -5.62 -8.53
C ASP A 288 -6.70 -4.72 -9.75
N ASP A 289 -7.29 -5.22 -10.84
CA ASP A 289 -7.61 -4.40 -12.01
C ASP A 289 -8.72 -3.38 -11.70
N ASN A 290 -9.69 -3.79 -10.87
CA ASN A 290 -10.73 -2.90 -10.38
C ASN A 290 -10.15 -1.79 -9.50
N VAL A 291 -9.12 -2.06 -8.68
CA VAL A 291 -8.45 -1.01 -7.89
C VAL A 291 -7.94 0.11 -8.80
N VAL A 292 -7.33 -0.24 -9.94
CA VAL A 292 -6.85 0.74 -10.93
C VAL A 292 -8.01 1.53 -11.55
N SER A 293 -9.09 0.85 -11.93
CA SER A 293 -10.30 1.47 -12.48
C SER A 293 -10.99 2.41 -11.49
N ILE A 294 -11.08 2.02 -10.22
CA ILE A 294 -11.64 2.86 -9.14
C ILE A 294 -10.80 4.12 -8.94
N ALA A 295 -9.47 3.97 -8.85
CA ALA A 295 -8.58 5.10 -8.62
C ALA A 295 -8.59 6.09 -9.80
N SER A 296 -8.46 5.60 -11.03
CA SER A 296 -8.46 6.43 -12.26
C SER A 296 -9.77 7.19 -12.48
N LYS A 297 -10.90 6.67 -12.00
CA LYS A 297 -12.23 7.32 -12.09
C LYS A 297 -12.53 8.28 -10.93
N GLY A 298 -11.54 8.53 -10.05
CA GLY A 298 -11.68 9.44 -8.91
C GLY A 298 -12.42 8.83 -7.71
N GLY A 299 -12.45 7.50 -7.60
CA GLY A 299 -13.10 6.81 -6.47
C GLY A 299 -12.45 7.13 -5.12
N ILE A 300 -11.14 7.36 -5.07
CA ILE A 300 -10.43 7.77 -3.85
C ILE A 300 -10.98 9.10 -3.33
N ASP A 301 -11.14 10.11 -4.20
CA ASP A 301 -11.65 11.42 -3.81
C ASP A 301 -13.08 11.34 -3.27
N VAL A 302 -13.92 10.54 -3.94
CA VAL A 302 -15.33 10.35 -3.56
C VAL A 302 -15.45 9.65 -2.21
N VAL A 303 -14.65 8.61 -1.95
CA VAL A 303 -14.65 7.92 -0.64
C VAL A 303 -14.20 8.87 0.47
N ILE A 304 -13.14 9.65 0.25
CA ILE A 304 -12.66 10.61 1.25
C ILE A 304 -13.69 11.72 1.49
N ALA A 305 -14.32 12.24 0.44
CA ALA A 305 -15.38 13.23 0.55
C ALA A 305 -16.59 12.70 1.32
N ALA A 306 -17.01 11.46 1.06
CA ALA A 306 -18.08 10.79 1.78
C ALA A 306 -17.77 10.68 3.27
N MET A 307 -16.56 10.22 3.62
CA MET A 307 -16.12 10.12 5.02
C MET A 307 -16.10 11.48 5.72
N LYS A 308 -15.63 12.54 5.05
CA LYS A 308 -15.59 13.89 5.63
C LYS A 308 -16.99 14.48 5.83
N MET A 309 -17.88 14.34 4.85
CA MET A 309 -19.23 14.90 4.91
C MET A 309 -20.11 14.17 5.93
N HIS A 310 -19.94 12.85 6.07
CA HIS A 310 -20.74 12.00 6.96
C HIS A 310 -19.93 11.52 8.17
N SER A 311 -19.17 12.43 8.79
CA SER A 311 -18.26 12.10 9.89
C SER A 311 -18.96 11.47 11.11
N SER A 312 -20.24 11.79 11.35
CA SER A 312 -21.06 11.21 12.42
C SER A 312 -21.77 9.90 12.04
N ASN A 313 -21.80 9.52 10.76
CA ASN A 313 -22.45 8.28 10.33
C ASN A 313 -21.44 7.12 10.37
N SER A 314 -21.57 6.26 11.38
CA SER A 314 -20.67 5.12 11.56
C SER A 314 -20.68 4.16 10.37
N GLY A 315 -21.82 3.96 9.70
CA GLY A 315 -21.92 3.09 8.53
C GLY A 315 -21.02 3.57 7.40
N VAL A 316 -21.11 4.86 7.04
CA VAL A 316 -20.23 5.48 6.04
C VAL A 316 -18.76 5.37 6.45
N GLN A 317 -18.42 5.61 7.73
CA GLN A 317 -17.04 5.50 8.20
C GLN A 317 -16.50 4.07 8.13
N VAL A 318 -17.29 3.07 8.51
CA VAL A 318 -16.91 1.65 8.40
C VAL A 318 -16.61 1.29 6.95
N GLN A 319 -17.46 1.70 6.01
CA GLN A 319 -17.28 1.33 4.61
C GLN A 319 -16.18 2.15 3.93
N GLY A 320 -16.06 3.43 4.27
CA GLY A 320 -14.99 4.31 3.79
C GLY A 320 -13.60 3.84 4.22
N CYS A 321 -13.42 3.51 5.51
CA CYS A 321 -12.19 2.90 6.00
C CYS A 321 -11.88 1.58 5.28
N GLY A 322 -12.89 0.74 5.03
CA GLY A 322 -12.71 -0.52 4.28
C GLY A 322 -12.25 -0.30 2.83
N ALA A 323 -12.89 0.63 2.12
CA ALA A 323 -12.51 0.97 0.76
C ALA A 323 -11.07 1.51 0.71
N LEU A 324 -10.71 2.45 1.60
CA LEU A 324 -9.35 2.97 1.68
C LEU A 324 -8.32 1.91 2.10
N TRP A 325 -8.69 1.00 3.00
CA TRP A 325 -7.84 -0.13 3.39
C TRP A 325 -7.46 -0.98 2.18
N LYS A 326 -8.44 -1.35 1.36
CA LYS A 326 -8.18 -2.18 0.18
C LYS A 326 -7.41 -1.41 -0.90
N LEU A 327 -7.75 -0.15 -1.15
CA LEU A 327 -7.04 0.69 -2.11
C LEU A 327 -5.58 0.96 -1.70
N ALA A 328 -5.31 1.07 -0.40
CA ALA A 328 -3.96 1.25 0.15
C ALA A 328 -3.09 -0.01 0.09
N TYR A 329 -3.65 -1.19 -0.20
CA TYR A 329 -2.85 -2.40 -0.39
C TYR A 329 -1.90 -2.25 -1.60
N ASN A 330 -2.33 -1.51 -2.63
CA ASN A 330 -1.59 -1.28 -3.87
C ASN A 330 -0.87 0.09 -3.88
N ASN A 331 -0.33 0.50 -5.03
CA ASN A 331 0.49 1.72 -5.21
C ASN A 331 -0.25 3.05 -4.96
N TYR A 332 -1.50 3.02 -4.47
CA TYR A 332 -2.30 4.21 -4.22
C TYR A 332 -2.11 4.81 -2.81
N ARG A 333 -1.21 4.27 -1.99
CA ARG A 333 -0.90 4.79 -0.64
C ARG A 333 -0.55 6.28 -0.66
N VAL A 334 0.27 6.71 -1.61
CA VAL A 334 0.67 8.12 -1.79
C VAL A 334 -0.51 8.97 -2.24
N ALA A 335 -1.27 8.52 -3.23
CA ALA A 335 -2.45 9.24 -3.72
C ALA A 335 -3.51 9.42 -2.63
N ILE A 336 -3.76 8.39 -1.81
CA ILE A 336 -4.67 8.47 -0.66
C ILE A 336 -4.16 9.48 0.36
N ALA A 337 -2.86 9.46 0.68
CA ALA A 337 -2.26 10.42 1.62
C ALA A 337 -2.39 11.86 1.13
N LEU A 338 -2.01 12.15 -0.12
CA LEU A 338 -2.09 13.49 -0.73
C LEU A 338 -3.52 14.04 -0.77
N LYS A 339 -4.52 13.17 -0.93
CA LYS A 339 -5.94 13.54 -0.93
C LYS A 339 -6.54 13.70 0.47
N GLY A 340 -5.73 13.54 1.52
CA GLY A 340 -6.14 13.67 2.91
C GLY A 340 -6.87 12.44 3.47
N GLY A 341 -6.62 11.25 2.90
CA GLY A 341 -7.21 10.00 3.37
C GLY A 341 -6.72 9.57 4.74
N ILE A 342 -5.45 9.84 5.08
CA ILE A 342 -4.92 9.60 6.44
C ILE A 342 -5.74 10.38 7.48
N ASP A 343 -5.98 11.66 7.23
CA ASP A 343 -6.75 12.54 8.11
C ASP A 343 -8.20 12.07 8.27
N ALA A 344 -8.83 11.61 7.18
CA ALA A 344 -10.17 11.04 7.21
C ALA A 344 -10.23 9.74 8.04
N VAL A 345 -9.30 8.81 7.86
CA VAL A 345 -9.26 7.54 8.63
C VAL A 345 -9.00 7.81 10.11
N VAL A 346 -8.02 8.65 10.45
CA VAL A 346 -7.71 8.96 11.84
C VAL A 346 -8.88 9.68 12.52
N SER A 347 -9.54 10.61 11.83
CA SER A 347 -10.72 11.30 12.36
C SER A 347 -11.88 10.33 12.59
N ALA A 348 -12.13 9.40 11.66
CA ALA A 348 -13.15 8.36 11.81
C ALA A 348 -12.90 7.51 13.07
N MET A 349 -11.66 7.06 13.28
CA MET A 349 -11.28 6.29 14.46
C MET A 349 -11.44 7.08 15.77
N LYS A 350 -11.12 8.38 15.76
CA LYS A 350 -11.26 9.26 16.94
C LYS A 350 -12.71 9.59 17.28
N ILE A 351 -13.58 9.72 16.29
CA ILE A 351 -15.01 10.01 16.51
C ILE A 351 -15.77 8.75 16.94
N HIS A 352 -15.49 7.60 16.31
CA HIS A 352 -16.24 6.36 16.51
C HIS A 352 -15.48 5.36 17.39
N THR A 353 -15.01 5.80 18.55
CA THR A 353 -14.14 5.00 19.44
C THR A 353 -14.74 3.67 19.86
N ASN A 354 -16.07 3.57 19.94
CA ASN A 354 -16.80 2.37 20.38
C ASN A 354 -17.29 1.50 19.22
N ASN A 355 -17.06 1.88 17.96
CA ASN A 355 -17.47 1.09 16.81
C ASN A 355 -16.34 0.15 16.35
N GLU A 356 -16.44 -1.13 16.69
CA GLU A 356 -15.47 -2.16 16.32
C GLU A 356 -15.15 -2.20 14.82
N GLY A 357 -16.16 -1.98 13.97
CA GLY A 357 -15.99 -1.98 12.52
C GLY A 357 -15.11 -0.84 12.01
N VAL A 358 -15.28 0.37 12.56
CA VAL A 358 -14.45 1.54 12.23
C VAL A 358 -13.04 1.31 12.74
N GLN A 359 -12.89 0.84 13.98
CA GLN A 359 -11.58 0.60 14.57
C GLN A 359 -10.80 -0.48 13.83
N HIS A 360 -11.42 -1.62 13.53
CA HIS A 360 -10.81 -2.73 12.80
C HIS A 360 -10.31 -2.28 11.42
N LYS A 361 -11.19 -1.69 10.61
CA LYS A 361 -10.84 -1.28 9.24
C LYS A 361 -9.95 -0.04 9.22
N GLY A 362 -10.09 0.85 10.20
CA GLY A 362 -9.21 2.01 10.36
C GLY A 362 -7.78 1.60 10.66
N CYS A 363 -7.57 0.68 11.61
CA CYS A 363 -6.26 0.09 11.88
C CYS A 363 -5.68 -0.58 10.62
N GLY A 364 -6.48 -1.38 9.89
CA GLY A 364 -6.04 -2.01 8.64
C GLY A 364 -5.66 -1.00 7.55
N ALA A 365 -6.44 0.07 7.40
CA ALA A 365 -6.11 1.15 6.48
C ALA A 365 -4.78 1.84 6.84
N LEU A 366 -4.58 2.19 8.12
CA LEU A 366 -3.33 2.80 8.58
C LEU A 366 -2.13 1.84 8.44
N GLN A 367 -2.32 0.54 8.69
CA GLN A 367 -1.29 -0.46 8.46
C GLN A 367 -0.83 -0.45 7.00
N ASN A 368 -1.76 -0.52 6.05
CA ASN A 368 -1.43 -0.53 4.63
C ASN A 368 -0.83 0.80 4.18
N LEU A 369 -1.35 1.94 4.67
CA LEU A 369 -0.83 3.25 4.33
C LEU A 369 0.61 3.48 4.83
N ALA A 370 0.97 2.92 5.99
CA ALA A 370 2.31 2.98 6.56
C ALA A 370 3.32 2.05 5.85
N CYS A 371 2.84 1.03 5.13
CA CYS A 371 3.67 -0.01 4.55
C CYS A 371 4.60 0.55 3.45
N TYR A 372 5.92 0.36 3.64
CA TYR A 372 6.99 0.79 2.73
C TYR A 372 6.99 2.28 2.34
N ARG A 373 6.43 3.17 3.18
CA ARG A 373 6.37 4.63 2.91
C ARG A 373 6.64 5.48 4.14
N ARG A 374 7.88 5.99 4.25
CA ARG A 374 8.31 6.82 5.38
C ARG A 374 7.47 8.09 5.54
N ASP A 375 7.15 8.80 4.46
CA ASP A 375 6.34 10.02 4.53
C ASP A 375 4.93 9.75 5.07
N ASN A 376 4.33 8.63 4.67
CA ASN A 376 3.03 8.22 5.21
C ASN A 376 3.13 7.87 6.70
N LYS A 377 4.18 7.15 7.13
CA LYS A 377 4.40 6.85 8.56
C LYS A 377 4.46 8.14 9.39
N ARG A 378 5.23 9.13 8.93
CA ARG A 378 5.33 10.45 9.58
C ARG A 378 4.00 11.19 9.56
N ALA A 379 3.29 11.21 8.43
CA ALA A 379 1.98 11.86 8.32
C ALA A 379 0.93 11.22 9.26
N ILE A 380 0.91 9.88 9.36
CA ILE A 380 0.05 9.16 10.29
C ILE A 380 0.37 9.56 11.74
N ALA A 381 1.65 9.60 12.11
CA ALA A 381 2.08 10.01 13.45
C ALA A 381 1.68 11.46 13.77
N LEU A 382 1.94 12.41 12.86
CA LEU A 382 1.61 13.82 13.00
C LEU A 382 0.10 14.08 13.15
N LYS A 383 -0.74 13.25 12.51
CA LYS A 383 -2.19 13.32 12.64
C LYS A 383 -2.74 12.65 13.90
N GLY A 384 -1.87 12.08 14.73
CA GLY A 384 -2.23 11.33 15.94
C GLY A 384 -2.82 9.97 15.65
N GLY A 385 -2.40 9.33 14.55
CA GLY A 385 -2.82 7.98 14.19
C GLY A 385 -2.27 6.91 15.12
N ILE A 386 -1.06 7.09 15.67
CA ILE A 386 -0.49 6.20 16.70
C ILE A 386 -1.41 6.17 17.94
N ASP A 387 -1.84 7.34 18.43
CA ASP A 387 -2.76 7.43 19.58
C ASP A 387 -4.10 6.76 19.27
N ALA A 388 -4.63 6.96 18.07
CA ALA A 388 -5.89 6.35 17.64
C ALA A 388 -5.81 4.82 17.59
N VAL A 389 -4.72 4.25 17.06
CA VAL A 389 -4.50 2.80 17.04
C VAL A 389 -4.37 2.24 18.46
N ILE A 390 -3.60 2.90 19.33
CA ILE A 390 -3.45 2.46 20.72
C ILE A 390 -4.79 2.51 21.47
N ALA A 391 -5.57 3.58 21.29
CA ALA A 391 -6.90 3.72 21.88
C ALA A 391 -7.86 2.64 21.36
N ALA A 392 -7.83 2.34 20.06
CA ALA A 392 -8.61 1.26 19.45
C ALA A 392 -8.31 -0.09 20.10
N MET A 393 -7.02 -0.42 20.27
CA MET A 393 -6.60 -1.67 20.90
C MET A 393 -7.04 -1.75 22.37
N LYS A 394 -6.94 -0.65 23.12
CA LYS A 394 -7.37 -0.60 24.53
C LYS A 394 -8.89 -0.73 24.70
N ASN A 395 -9.66 -0.02 23.88
CA ASN A 395 -11.13 0.00 23.99
C ASN A 395 -11.78 -1.30 23.51
N HIS A 396 -11.13 -2.04 22.61
CA HIS A 396 -11.66 -3.26 22.00
C HIS A 396 -10.79 -4.47 22.30
N ILE A 397 -10.35 -4.60 23.56
CA ILE A 397 -9.39 -5.63 23.99
C ILE A 397 -9.85 -7.06 23.64
N ASP A 398 -11.16 -7.32 23.66
CA ASP A 398 -11.74 -8.63 23.37
C ASP A 398 -11.96 -8.90 21.87
N ASN A 399 -11.82 -7.89 21.01
CA ASN A 399 -12.00 -8.06 19.56
C ASN A 399 -10.66 -8.41 18.89
N SER A 400 -10.48 -9.71 18.59
CA SER A 400 -9.26 -10.22 17.96
C SER A 400 -8.93 -9.58 16.61
N LYS A 401 -9.92 -9.13 15.82
CA LYS A 401 -9.67 -8.46 14.53
C LYS A 401 -9.08 -7.07 14.73
N VAL A 402 -9.60 -6.31 15.70
CA VAL A 402 -9.02 -5.00 16.07
C VAL A 402 -7.61 -5.19 16.61
N GLN A 403 -7.38 -6.16 17.49
CA GLN A 403 -6.04 -6.45 18.03
C GLN A 403 -5.05 -6.86 16.93
N HIS A 404 -5.45 -7.74 16.03
CA HIS A 404 -4.62 -8.16 14.91
C HIS A 404 -4.18 -6.99 14.03
N GLN A 405 -5.14 -6.16 13.60
CA GLN A 405 -4.84 -4.99 12.76
C GLN A 405 -4.11 -3.89 13.53
N GLY A 406 -4.40 -3.70 14.81
CA GLY A 406 -3.74 -2.70 15.67
C GLY A 406 -2.25 -3.01 15.86
N CYS A 407 -1.93 -4.26 16.24
CA CYS A 407 -0.54 -4.73 16.28
C CYS A 407 0.14 -4.59 14.91
N GLY A 408 -0.55 -4.94 13.83
CA GLY A 408 -0.06 -4.80 12.46
C GLY A 408 0.25 -3.35 12.06
N ALA A 409 -0.59 -2.40 12.46
CA ALA A 409 -0.38 -0.98 12.19
C ALA A 409 0.83 -0.44 12.97
N LEU A 410 0.94 -0.76 14.27
CA LEU A 410 2.09 -0.34 15.10
C LEU A 410 3.40 -0.96 14.61
N HIS A 411 3.37 -2.20 14.15
CA HIS A 411 4.49 -2.82 13.44
C HIS A 411 4.92 -1.95 12.25
N ASN A 412 4.06 -1.74 11.26
CA ASN A 412 4.45 -1.03 10.04
C ASN A 412 4.90 0.41 10.32
N LEU A 413 4.31 1.08 11.32
CA LEU A 413 4.70 2.43 11.73
C LEU A 413 6.10 2.49 12.36
N ALA A 414 6.55 1.42 13.03
CA ALA A 414 7.84 1.35 13.71
C ALA A 414 9.01 0.92 12.79
N VAL A 415 8.74 0.22 11.68
CA VAL A 415 9.78 -0.25 10.75
C VAL A 415 10.62 0.94 10.26
N ASN A 416 11.93 0.89 10.47
CA ASN A 416 12.91 1.89 10.00
C ASN A 416 12.52 3.36 10.31
N ASP A 417 11.81 3.61 11.41
CA ASP A 417 11.37 4.95 11.82
C ASP A 417 11.54 5.14 13.33
N ASP A 418 12.69 5.69 13.75
CA ASP A 418 13.04 5.80 15.16
C ASP A 418 12.13 6.74 15.95
N ASP A 419 11.68 7.83 15.32
CA ASP A 419 10.72 8.76 15.92
C ASP A 419 9.41 8.04 16.26
N ASN A 420 8.89 7.22 15.34
CA ASN A 420 7.69 6.45 15.58
C ASN A 420 7.87 5.34 16.61
N LYS A 421 9.05 4.70 16.69
CA LYS A 421 9.35 3.73 17.76
C LYS A 421 9.24 4.40 19.14
N VAL A 422 9.86 5.57 19.31
CA VAL A 422 9.81 6.35 20.56
C VAL A 422 8.39 6.86 20.84
N ALA A 423 7.70 7.39 19.83
CA ALA A 423 6.32 7.85 19.97
C ALA A 423 5.37 6.72 20.37
N THR A 424 5.52 5.53 19.77
CA THR A 424 4.72 4.35 20.11
C THR A 424 4.96 3.92 21.55
N ALA A 425 6.20 3.87 22.00
CA ALA A 425 6.55 3.51 23.37
C ALA A 425 6.01 4.51 24.41
N SER A 426 6.28 5.80 24.21
CA SER A 426 5.85 6.89 25.11
C SER A 426 4.34 7.02 25.25
N LYS A 427 3.58 6.65 24.21
CA LYS A 427 2.10 6.64 24.21
C LYS A 427 1.49 5.36 24.80
N GLY A 428 2.32 4.45 25.32
CA GLY A 428 1.86 3.19 25.91
C GLY A 428 1.48 2.12 24.88
N GLY A 429 2.04 2.17 23.67
CA GLY A 429 1.81 1.17 22.62
C GLY A 429 2.40 -0.20 22.98
N ILE A 430 3.53 -0.23 23.70
CA ILE A 430 4.12 -1.49 24.22
C ILE A 430 3.12 -2.21 25.14
N ASP A 431 2.48 -1.49 26.08
CA ASP A 431 1.48 -2.07 26.98
C ASP A 431 0.27 -2.60 26.21
N ALA A 432 -0.20 -1.84 25.21
CA ALA A 432 -1.33 -2.24 24.38
C ALA A 432 -1.04 -3.54 23.60
N VAL A 433 0.16 -3.67 23.01
CA VAL A 433 0.57 -4.89 22.30
C VAL A 433 0.68 -6.08 23.24
N ILE A 434 1.30 -5.90 24.41
CA ILE A 434 1.43 -6.98 25.41
C ILE A 434 0.04 -7.40 25.93
N ALA A 435 -0.85 -6.45 26.19
CA ALA A 435 -2.23 -6.73 26.61
C ALA A 435 -2.99 -7.50 25.53
N ALA A 436 -2.88 -7.11 24.26
CA ALA A 436 -3.48 -7.81 23.13
C ALA A 436 -3.04 -9.28 23.07
N MET A 437 -1.73 -9.53 23.23
CA MET A 437 -1.16 -10.88 23.24
C MET A 437 -1.67 -11.70 24.44
N LYS A 438 -1.79 -11.10 25.62
CA LYS A 438 -2.28 -11.77 26.83
C LYS A 438 -3.79 -12.07 26.78
N SER A 439 -4.59 -11.21 26.15
CA SER A 439 -6.04 -11.44 26.01
C SER A 439 -6.39 -12.44 24.91
N HIS A 440 -5.52 -12.60 23.90
CA HIS A 440 -5.76 -13.47 22.73
C HIS A 440 -4.73 -14.60 22.62
N THR A 441 -4.44 -15.29 23.72
CA THR A 441 -3.42 -16.35 23.80
C THR A 441 -3.59 -17.45 22.77
N ASN A 442 -4.82 -17.80 22.39
CA ASN A 442 -5.12 -18.85 21.42
C ASN A 442 -5.19 -18.37 19.96
N ASN A 443 -5.03 -17.07 19.69
CA ASN A 443 -5.07 -16.54 18.33
C ASN A 443 -3.65 -16.32 17.78
N ALA A 444 -3.15 -17.28 17.01
CA ALA A 444 -1.80 -17.22 16.44
C ALA A 444 -1.54 -15.95 15.61
N GLY A 445 -2.55 -15.44 14.89
CA GLY A 445 -2.43 -14.22 14.09
C GLY A 445 -2.21 -12.96 14.94
N VAL A 446 -2.85 -12.87 16.12
CA VAL A 446 -2.59 -11.76 17.07
C VAL A 446 -1.20 -11.90 17.67
N GLN A 447 -0.77 -13.13 18.03
CA GLN A 447 0.57 -13.38 18.56
C GLN A 447 1.66 -12.98 17.55
N GLN A 448 1.55 -13.42 16.29
CA GLN A 448 2.52 -13.11 15.24
C GLN A 448 2.64 -11.60 14.98
N ASN A 449 1.52 -10.88 14.88
CA ASN A 449 1.56 -9.42 14.70
C ASN A 449 2.07 -8.69 15.95
N GLY A 450 1.72 -9.18 17.14
CA GLY A 450 2.24 -8.64 18.40
C GLY A 450 3.76 -8.78 18.48
N PHE A 451 4.30 -9.94 18.12
CA PHE A 451 5.73 -10.15 18.02
C PHE A 451 6.40 -9.22 17.01
N ALA A 452 5.83 -9.08 15.81
CA ALA A 452 6.37 -8.21 14.78
C ALA A 452 6.40 -6.72 15.22
N ALA A 453 5.38 -6.28 15.96
CA ALA A 453 5.34 -4.95 16.55
C ALA A 453 6.43 -4.76 17.62
N LEU A 454 6.51 -5.66 18.61
CA LEU A 454 7.53 -5.60 19.66
C LEU A 454 8.96 -5.65 19.09
N CYS A 455 9.19 -6.51 18.10
CA CYS A 455 10.47 -6.65 17.41
C CYS A 455 10.93 -5.32 16.81
N ASN A 456 10.08 -4.66 16.02
CA ASN A 456 10.44 -3.42 15.34
C ASN A 456 10.51 -2.21 16.29
N ILE A 457 9.68 -2.17 17.34
CA ILE A 457 9.75 -1.15 18.38
C ILE A 457 11.08 -1.25 19.15
N ALA A 458 11.58 -2.48 19.37
CA ALA A 458 12.84 -2.76 20.06
C ALA A 458 14.09 -2.60 19.18
N CYS A 459 13.93 -2.72 17.86
CA CYS A 459 15.06 -2.75 16.92
C CYS A 459 15.87 -1.45 16.99
N ASN A 460 17.16 -1.58 17.31
CA ASN A 460 18.10 -0.48 17.54
C ASN A 460 17.64 0.56 18.57
N ASN A 461 16.83 0.16 19.57
CA ASN A 461 16.36 1.06 20.62
C ASN A 461 16.40 0.38 22.00
N ASP A 462 17.45 0.64 22.77
CA ASP A 462 17.70 -0.03 24.05
C ASP A 462 16.68 0.34 25.14
N ASP A 463 16.25 1.61 25.19
CA ASP A 463 15.19 2.05 26.12
C ASP A 463 13.89 1.27 25.90
N ASN A 464 13.52 1.06 24.63
CA ASN A 464 12.35 0.26 24.28
C ASN A 464 12.53 -1.22 24.61
N LYS A 465 13.73 -1.80 24.44
CA LYS A 465 14.01 -3.18 24.87
C LYS A 465 13.78 -3.33 26.37
N VAL A 466 14.29 -2.40 27.18
CA VAL A 466 14.10 -2.38 28.64
C VAL A 466 12.62 -2.16 29.00
N ALA A 467 11.93 -1.26 28.29
CA ALA A 467 10.49 -1.04 28.49
C ALA A 467 9.66 -2.30 28.18
N ILE A 468 9.99 -3.04 27.13
CA ILE A 468 9.32 -4.31 26.78
C ILE A 468 9.55 -5.34 27.89
N ALA A 469 10.78 -5.48 28.38
CA ALA A 469 11.09 -6.42 29.45
C ALA A 469 10.37 -6.07 30.75
N SER A 470 10.48 -4.82 31.22
CA SER A 470 9.85 -4.34 32.47
C SER A 470 8.33 -4.45 32.47
N LYS A 471 7.67 -4.42 31.30
CA LYS A 471 6.23 -4.58 31.13
C LYS A 471 5.79 -6.05 31.00
N GLY A 472 6.70 -7.00 31.19
CA GLY A 472 6.42 -8.44 31.10
C GLY A 472 6.23 -8.93 29.66
N GLY A 473 6.86 -8.26 28.69
CA GLY A 473 6.80 -8.65 27.28
C GLY A 473 7.53 -9.96 27.00
N ILE A 474 8.65 -10.23 27.70
CA ILE A 474 9.40 -11.50 27.58
C ILE A 474 8.50 -12.67 27.97
N ASP A 475 7.85 -12.59 29.13
CA ASP A 475 6.96 -13.65 29.62
C ASP A 475 5.78 -13.88 28.67
N ALA A 476 5.22 -12.81 28.10
CA ALA A 476 4.15 -12.90 27.11
C ALA A 476 4.61 -13.63 25.83
N VAL A 477 5.82 -13.35 25.33
CA VAL A 477 6.40 -14.04 24.17
C VAL A 477 6.65 -15.51 24.48
N VAL A 478 7.26 -15.81 25.62
CA VAL A 478 7.54 -17.19 26.05
C VAL A 478 6.25 -17.98 26.22
N ALA A 479 5.22 -17.40 26.85
CA ALA A 479 3.92 -18.03 27.00
C ALA A 479 3.27 -18.35 25.65
N ALA A 480 3.25 -17.39 24.73
CA ALA A 480 2.68 -17.60 23.39
C ALA A 480 3.42 -18.67 22.58
N MET A 481 4.75 -18.72 22.65
CA MET A 481 5.54 -19.79 22.04
C MET A 481 5.26 -21.17 22.67
N LYS A 482 4.99 -21.25 23.98
CA LYS A 482 4.58 -22.50 24.64
C LYS A 482 3.15 -22.92 24.28
N THR A 483 2.24 -21.98 24.05
CA THR A 483 0.87 -22.26 23.61
C THR A 483 0.82 -22.74 22.16
N HIS A 484 1.59 -22.14 21.27
CA HIS A 484 1.57 -22.42 19.82
C HIS A 484 2.81 -23.19 19.37
N THR A 485 3.08 -24.34 19.99
CA THR A 485 4.24 -25.18 19.63
C THR A 485 4.21 -25.68 18.19
N ASN A 486 3.02 -25.77 17.60
CA ASN A 486 2.76 -26.24 16.24
C ASN A 486 2.46 -25.11 15.23
N ASP A 487 2.69 -23.84 15.58
CA ASP A 487 2.71 -22.73 14.63
C ASP A 487 4.13 -22.23 14.34
N GLY A 488 4.64 -22.52 13.14
CA GLY A 488 6.01 -22.15 12.74
C GLY A 488 6.23 -20.64 12.67
N GLY A 489 5.18 -19.87 12.37
CA GLY A 489 5.25 -18.41 12.34
C GLY A 489 5.42 -17.82 13.75
N VAL A 490 4.67 -18.34 14.73
CA VAL A 490 4.81 -17.96 16.14
C VAL A 490 6.20 -18.36 16.65
N GLN A 491 6.67 -19.57 16.38
CA GLN A 491 8.01 -19.99 16.82
C GLN A 491 9.13 -19.13 16.22
N LYS A 492 9.08 -18.86 14.90
CA LYS A 492 10.03 -17.99 14.21
C LYS A 492 10.03 -16.59 14.82
N ASN A 493 8.88 -15.93 14.84
CA ASN A 493 8.78 -14.53 15.25
C ASN A 493 9.07 -14.36 16.73
N GLY A 494 8.66 -15.30 17.59
CA GLY A 494 8.97 -15.30 19.01
C GLY A 494 10.48 -15.41 19.26
N CYS A 495 11.18 -16.31 18.55
CA CYS A 495 12.64 -16.38 18.60
C CYS A 495 13.30 -15.08 18.14
N GLY A 496 12.75 -14.44 17.11
CA GLY A 496 13.26 -13.16 16.61
C GLY A 496 13.14 -12.02 17.62
N VAL A 497 12.01 -11.90 18.33
CA VAL A 497 11.86 -10.91 19.41
C VAL A 497 12.88 -11.16 20.51
N LEU A 498 12.98 -12.40 20.99
CA LEU A 498 13.90 -12.75 22.08
C LEU A 498 15.37 -12.56 21.67
N ALA A 499 15.72 -12.81 20.41
CA ALA A 499 17.07 -12.58 19.89
C ALA A 499 17.43 -11.09 19.93
N HIS A 500 16.53 -10.21 19.47
CA HIS A 500 16.75 -8.77 19.52
C HIS A 500 16.84 -8.23 20.96
N LEU A 501 16.02 -8.74 21.88
CA LEU A 501 16.11 -8.37 23.29
C LEU A 501 17.42 -8.83 23.92
N ALA A 502 17.94 -10.02 23.55
CA ALA A 502 19.21 -10.56 24.04
C ALA A 502 20.45 -9.76 23.59
N LEU A 503 20.30 -8.87 22.60
CA LEU A 503 21.36 -7.92 22.23
C LEU A 503 21.61 -6.89 23.33
N HIS A 504 20.63 -6.62 24.20
CA HIS A 504 20.84 -5.77 25.38
C HIS A 504 21.54 -6.57 26.49
N PRO A 505 22.70 -6.11 27.02
CA PRO A 505 23.49 -6.86 28.00
C PRO A 505 22.69 -7.28 29.25
N ASP A 506 21.91 -6.37 29.83
CA ASP A 506 21.16 -6.66 31.06
C ASP A 506 20.01 -7.66 30.85
N LEU A 507 19.39 -7.64 29.67
CA LEU A 507 18.28 -8.55 29.35
C LEU A 507 18.78 -9.95 29.00
N ARG A 508 20.01 -10.07 28.47
CA ARG A 508 20.63 -11.36 28.15
C ARG A 508 20.70 -12.26 29.39
N GLY A 509 21.06 -11.71 30.55
CA GLY A 509 21.10 -12.46 31.82
C GLY A 509 19.72 -12.99 32.21
N TYR A 510 18.70 -12.13 32.16
CA TYR A 510 17.30 -12.51 32.45
C TYR A 510 16.76 -13.58 31.48
N LEU A 511 17.04 -13.45 30.18
CA LEU A 511 16.61 -14.43 29.18
C LEU A 511 17.27 -15.81 29.39
N ARG A 512 18.50 -15.85 29.92
CA ARG A 512 19.15 -17.11 30.32
C ARG A 512 18.43 -17.75 31.51
N SER A 513 18.04 -16.98 32.53
CA SER A 513 17.33 -17.52 33.70
C SER A 513 15.93 -18.04 33.37
N GLU A 514 15.26 -17.44 32.38
CA GLU A 514 13.93 -17.88 31.91
C GLU A 514 13.95 -19.15 31.03
N ASN A 515 15.09 -19.84 30.92
CA ASN A 515 15.26 -21.06 30.12
C ASN A 515 14.88 -20.90 28.63
N VAL A 516 14.99 -19.69 28.08
CA VAL A 516 14.67 -19.39 26.68
C VAL A 516 15.49 -20.25 25.70
N SER A 517 16.70 -20.66 26.09
CA SER A 517 17.55 -21.56 25.30
C SER A 517 16.93 -22.95 25.07
N LEU A 518 16.18 -23.48 26.04
CA LEU A 518 15.45 -24.75 25.87
C LEU A 518 14.29 -24.58 24.90
N LEU A 519 13.55 -23.47 25.00
CA LEU A 519 12.45 -23.14 24.11
C LEU A 519 12.93 -23.01 22.65
N ALA A 520 14.06 -22.32 22.42
CA ALA A 520 14.67 -22.18 21.11
C ALA A 520 15.09 -23.54 20.52
N ARG A 521 15.69 -24.42 21.34
CA ARG A 521 16.07 -25.78 20.92
C ARG A 521 14.84 -26.64 20.60
N GLN A 522 13.76 -26.51 21.36
CA GLN A 522 12.51 -27.22 21.11
C GLN A 522 11.87 -26.76 19.79
N ALA A 523 11.78 -25.45 19.55
CA ALA A 523 11.30 -24.90 18.28
C ALA A 523 12.11 -25.42 17.08
N LYS A 524 13.45 -25.41 17.21
CA LYS A 524 14.36 -25.94 16.19
C LYS A 524 14.13 -27.43 15.90
N LYS A 525 13.83 -28.23 16.93
CA LYS A 525 13.53 -29.67 16.80
C LYS A 525 12.16 -29.93 16.17
N SER A 526 11.15 -29.12 16.51
CA SER A 526 9.79 -29.26 15.96
C SER A 526 9.69 -28.86 14.48
N TYR A 527 10.61 -28.03 13.99
CA TYR A 527 10.62 -27.51 12.61
C TYR A 527 11.95 -27.73 11.86
N PRO A 528 12.38 -28.98 11.66
CA PRO A 528 13.70 -29.29 11.10
C PRO A 528 13.89 -28.81 9.65
N GLY A 529 12.82 -28.61 8.89
CA GLY A 529 12.85 -28.14 7.49
C GLY A 529 12.44 -26.68 7.29
N ASN A 530 12.16 -25.92 8.35
CA ASN A 530 11.80 -24.51 8.22
C ASN A 530 13.07 -23.64 8.40
N SER A 531 13.62 -23.16 7.28
CA SER A 531 14.84 -22.32 7.27
C SER A 531 14.73 -21.10 8.17
N GLN A 532 13.60 -20.40 8.15
CA GLN A 532 13.41 -19.19 8.94
C GLN A 532 13.35 -19.48 10.44
N VAL A 533 12.71 -20.56 10.87
CA VAL A 533 12.74 -20.98 12.29
C VAL A 533 14.17 -21.37 12.68
N TYR A 534 14.89 -22.07 11.81
CA TYR A 534 16.26 -22.48 12.06
C TYR A 534 17.20 -21.27 12.24
N GLU A 535 17.09 -20.26 11.38
CA GLU A 535 17.88 -19.03 11.43
C GLU A 535 17.66 -18.28 12.75
N TRP A 536 16.41 -17.99 13.08
CA TRP A 536 16.09 -17.20 14.29
C TRP A 536 16.39 -17.94 15.59
N THR A 537 16.15 -19.25 15.64
CA THR A 537 16.54 -20.06 16.82
C THR A 537 18.06 -20.09 16.98
N THR A 538 18.82 -20.16 15.89
CA THR A 538 20.29 -20.13 15.92
C THR A 538 20.82 -18.76 16.33
N SER A 539 20.23 -17.68 15.81
CA SER A 539 20.55 -16.29 16.19
C SER A 539 20.29 -16.04 17.67
N LEU A 540 19.14 -16.50 18.19
CA LEU A 540 18.80 -16.42 19.60
C LEU A 540 19.80 -17.19 20.47
N LEU A 541 20.11 -18.44 20.12
CA LEU A 541 21.07 -19.26 20.87
C LEU A 541 22.47 -18.64 20.86
N ARG A 542 22.90 -18.03 19.74
CA ARG A 542 24.17 -17.31 19.65
C ARG A 542 24.18 -16.06 20.53
N SER A 543 23.08 -15.31 20.54
CA SER A 543 22.94 -14.09 21.36
C SER A 543 22.88 -14.40 22.86
N LEU A 544 22.47 -15.62 23.22
CA LEU A 544 22.46 -16.11 24.59
C LEU A 544 23.76 -16.79 25.01
N ALA A 545 24.67 -17.16 24.10
CA ALA A 545 26.01 -17.64 24.44
C ALA A 545 26.86 -16.49 25.01
#